data_AF-A0A090QTY0-F1
#
_entry.id   AF-A0A090QTY0-F1
#
_cell.length_a   1.000
_cell.length_b   1.000
_cell.length_c   1.000
_cell.angle_alpha   90.00
_cell.angle_beta   90.00
_cell.angle_gamma   90.00
#
_symmetry.space_group_name_H-M   'P 1'
#
loop_
_entity.id
_entity.type
_entity.pdbx_description
1 polymer ?
#
loop_
_entity_poly.entity_id
_entity_poly.type
_entity_poly.pdbx_seq_one_letter_code
_entity_poly.pdbx_strand_id
1 'polypeptide(L)'
;MHFFQNAELDALLDKFYKTAKLEEQQDIAHQIQQIIAENQVTVPVMSGVDVYQFNESRFTGWWSESNPKGRPLSWAGVPERLLHVLDLKPRK
;
A
#
# COMPACT_ATOMS: atom_id res chain seq x y z
N MET A 1 2.30 6.80 20.67
CA MET A 1 2.56 5.36 20.41
C MET A 1 1.30 4.60 20.79
N HIS A 2 0.84 3.72 19.91
CA HIS A 2 -0.22 2.76 20.23
C HIS A 2 0.44 1.49 20.79
N PHE A 3 -0.11 0.96 21.88
CA PHE A 3 0.46 -0.17 22.63
C PHE A 3 -0.52 -1.35 22.79
N PHE A 4 -1.56 -1.39 21.95
CA PHE A 4 -2.51 -2.51 21.93
C PHE A 4 -1.78 -3.81 21.57
N GLN A 5 -2.09 -4.89 22.28
CA GLN A 5 -1.55 -6.24 22.06
C GLN A 5 -2.70 -7.25 22.14
N ASN A 6 -2.73 -8.19 21.20
CA ASN A 6 -3.69 -9.28 21.18
C ASN A 6 -3.04 -10.51 20.51
N ALA A 7 -2.79 -11.55 21.29
CA ALA A 7 -2.07 -12.74 20.81
C ALA A 7 -2.85 -13.52 19.74
N GLU A 8 -4.18 -13.47 19.74
CA GLU A 8 -5.00 -14.09 18.70
C GLU A 8 -4.88 -13.33 17.38
N LEU A 9 -4.94 -12.00 17.43
CA LEU A 9 -4.70 -11.14 16.27
C LEU A 9 -3.31 -11.40 15.66
N ASP A 10 -2.27 -11.46 16.49
CA ASP A 10 -0.90 -11.73 16.06
C ASP A 10 -0.80 -13.11 15.36
N ALA A 11 -1.43 -14.14 15.93
CA ALA A 11 -1.44 -15.48 15.35
C ALA A 11 -2.18 -15.53 13.99
N LEU A 12 -3.24 -14.75 13.81
CA LEU A 12 -3.96 -14.65 12.53
C LEU A 12 -3.12 -13.94 11.46
N LEU A 13 -2.47 -12.83 11.82
CA LEU A 13 -1.56 -12.10 10.93
C LEU A 13 -0.40 -13.01 10.45
N ASP A 14 0.18 -13.78 11.36
CA ASP A 14 1.24 -14.76 11.04
C ASP A 14 0.76 -15.92 10.17
N LYS A 15 -0.53 -16.27 10.23
CA LYS A 15 -1.11 -17.37 9.45
C LYS A 15 -1.42 -16.96 8.00
N PHE A 16 -1.71 -15.69 7.74
CA PHE A 16 -2.23 -15.22 6.45
C PHE A 16 -1.39 -15.68 5.24
N TYR A 17 -0.05 -15.60 5.33
CA TYR A 17 0.85 -16.02 4.25
C TYR A 17 1.33 -17.48 4.33
N LYS A 18 0.86 -18.28 5.30
CA LYS A 18 1.16 -19.72 5.37
C LYS A 18 0.35 -20.55 4.38
N THR A 19 -0.65 -19.94 3.74
CA THR A 19 -1.46 -20.54 2.69
C THR A 19 -1.48 -19.63 1.47
N ALA A 20 -1.56 -20.23 0.29
CA ALA A 20 -1.75 -19.53 -0.98
C ALA A 20 -3.20 -19.62 -1.49
N LYS A 21 -4.10 -20.28 -0.74
CA LYS A 21 -5.51 -20.38 -1.10
C LYS A 21 -6.24 -19.10 -0.70
N LEU A 22 -6.87 -18.45 -1.67
CA LEU A 22 -7.55 -17.17 -1.48
C LEU A 22 -8.71 -17.26 -0.49
N GLU A 23 -9.48 -18.35 -0.53
CA GLU A 23 -10.61 -18.57 0.39
C GLU A 23 -10.13 -18.64 1.85
N GLU A 24 -9.06 -19.39 2.11
CA GLU A 24 -8.48 -19.48 3.46
C GLU A 24 -7.91 -18.13 3.93
N GLN A 25 -7.30 -17.35 3.04
CA GLN A 25 -6.83 -15.99 3.34
C GLN A 25 -7.99 -15.05 3.66
N GLN A 26 -9.11 -15.17 2.92
CA GLN A 26 -10.30 -14.35 3.14
C GLN A 26 -10.94 -14.64 4.49
N ASP A 27 -11.04 -15.90 4.89
CA ASP A 27 -11.53 -16.28 6.22
C ASP A 27 -10.65 -15.71 7.35
N ILE A 28 -9.33 -15.77 7.19
CA ILE A 28 -8.38 -15.15 8.12
C ILE A 28 -8.58 -13.62 8.16
N ALA A 29 -8.78 -12.99 7.00
CA ALA A 29 -9.02 -11.55 6.92
C ALA A 29 -10.31 -11.12 7.65
N HIS A 30 -11.39 -11.89 7.55
CA HIS A 30 -12.63 -11.62 8.28
C HIS A 30 -12.42 -11.68 9.81
N GLN A 31 -11.65 -12.66 10.30
CA GLN A 31 -11.35 -12.80 11.73
C GLN A 31 -10.49 -11.63 12.25
N ILE A 32 -9.46 -11.22 11.47
CA ILE A 32 -8.65 -10.03 11.77
C ILE A 32 -9.54 -8.78 11.84
N GLN A 33 -10.41 -8.59 10.86
CA GLN A 33 -11.32 -7.44 10.80
C GLN A 33 -12.26 -7.40 12.01
N GLN A 34 -12.83 -8.54 12.41
CA GLN A 34 -13.73 -8.63 13.56
C GLN A 34 -13.02 -8.18 14.85
N ILE A 35 -11.84 -8.72 15.16
CA ILE A 35 -11.10 -8.36 16.39
C ILE A 35 -10.78 -6.86 16.42
N ILE A 36 -10.28 -6.30 15.31
CA ILE A 36 -9.92 -4.87 15.25
C ILE A 36 -11.17 -3.99 15.40
N ALA A 37 -12.29 -4.39 14.78
CA ALA A 37 -13.55 -3.64 14.82
C ALA A 37 -14.20 -3.67 16.21
N GLU A 38 -14.27 -4.84 16.85
CA GLU A 38 -14.85 -5.00 18.19
C GLU A 38 -14.09 -4.19 19.25
N ASN A 39 -12.77 -4.05 19.09
CA ASN A 39 -11.93 -3.32 20.03
C ASN A 39 -11.75 -1.83 19.67
N GLN A 40 -12.22 -1.37 18.51
CA GLN A 40 -12.03 0.00 18.01
C GLN A 40 -10.59 0.52 18.24
N VAL A 41 -9.59 -0.28 17.88
CA VAL A 41 -8.17 -0.07 18.27
C VAL A 41 -7.63 1.30 17.85
N THR A 42 -8.13 1.83 16.73
CA THR A 42 -7.86 3.18 16.23
C THR A 42 -9.18 3.84 15.84
N VAL A 43 -9.19 5.13 15.49
CA VAL A 43 -10.38 5.82 14.95
C VAL A 43 -10.17 6.07 13.45
N PRO A 44 -10.65 5.18 12.55
CA PRO A 44 -10.49 5.37 11.11
C PRO A 44 -11.34 6.56 10.64
N VAL A 45 -10.78 7.42 9.81
CA VAL A 45 -11.45 8.65 9.33
C VAL A 45 -11.66 8.63 7.82
N MET A 46 -10.61 8.35 7.05
CA MET A 46 -10.64 8.36 5.59
C MET A 46 -9.53 7.50 4.98
N SER A 47 -9.72 7.12 3.72
CA SER A 47 -8.65 6.58 2.87
C SER A 47 -8.02 7.72 2.08
N GLY A 48 -6.70 7.91 2.23
CA GLY A 48 -5.95 8.92 1.48
C GLY A 48 -5.69 8.51 0.03
N VAL A 49 -4.91 9.34 -0.67
CA VAL A 49 -4.45 9.08 -2.04
C VAL A 49 -2.93 9.28 -2.14
N ASP A 50 -2.33 8.65 -3.14
CA ASP A 50 -0.94 8.91 -3.51
C ASP A 50 -0.84 10.32 -4.12
N VAL A 51 -0.36 11.28 -3.32
CA VAL A 51 -0.20 12.67 -3.74
C VAL A 51 1.05 12.82 -4.61
N TYR A 52 0.85 13.01 -5.91
CA TYR A 52 1.92 13.03 -6.91
C TYR A 52 1.68 14.14 -7.94
N GLN A 53 2.75 14.89 -8.24
CA GLN A 53 2.76 15.93 -9.28
C GLN A 53 4.06 15.81 -10.08
N PHE A 54 3.99 16.14 -11.36
CA PHE A 54 5.14 16.13 -12.25
C PHE A 54 5.13 17.31 -13.21
N ASN A 55 6.27 17.56 -13.86
CA ASN A 55 6.44 18.68 -14.77
C ASN A 55 7.06 18.21 -16.09
N GLU A 56 6.36 18.49 -17.19
CA GLU A 56 6.78 18.06 -18.52
C GLU A 56 7.68 19.06 -19.25
N SER A 57 7.99 20.22 -18.65
CA SER A 57 8.83 21.25 -19.30
C SER A 57 10.23 20.73 -19.65
N ARG A 58 10.80 19.84 -18.83
CA ARG A 58 12.18 19.34 -18.97
C ARG A 58 12.30 17.85 -19.17
N PHE A 59 11.29 17.07 -18.77
CA PHE A 59 11.34 15.61 -18.80
C PHE A 59 10.02 15.05 -19.33
N THR A 60 10.11 13.92 -20.02
CA THR A 60 8.96 13.10 -20.45
C THR A 60 9.09 11.70 -19.85
N GLY A 61 8.06 10.86 -20.03
CA GLY A 61 8.06 9.47 -19.53
C GLY A 61 7.44 9.30 -18.14
N TRP A 62 6.88 10.36 -17.57
CA TRP A 62 6.18 10.33 -16.29
C TRP A 62 5.06 9.28 -16.28
N TRP A 63 4.91 8.59 -15.16
CA TRP A 63 3.77 7.72 -14.92
C TRP A 63 2.54 8.57 -14.61
N SER A 64 1.39 8.16 -15.11
CA SER A 64 0.12 8.90 -15.03
C SER A 64 -1.05 7.91 -15.18
N GLU A 65 -2.29 8.39 -15.15
CA GLU A 65 -3.47 7.55 -15.44
C GLU A 65 -3.40 6.94 -16.86
N SER A 66 -2.89 7.68 -17.85
CA SER A 66 -2.69 7.19 -19.22
C SER A 66 -1.41 6.36 -19.41
N ASN A 67 -0.50 6.38 -18.43
CA ASN A 67 0.71 5.55 -18.38
C ASN A 67 0.87 4.91 -16.96
N PRO A 68 -0.05 4.02 -16.54
CA PRO A 68 -0.17 3.59 -15.15
C PRO A 68 0.73 2.39 -14.84
N LYS A 69 2.05 2.61 -14.82
CA LYS A 69 3.05 1.55 -14.64
C LYS A 69 3.31 1.13 -13.18
N GLY A 70 2.79 1.86 -12.21
CA GLY A 70 2.95 1.57 -10.78
C GLY A 70 2.65 2.78 -9.90
N ARG A 71 2.98 2.69 -8.61
CA ARG A 71 2.87 3.82 -7.68
C ARG A 71 3.87 4.92 -8.06
N PRO A 72 3.43 6.16 -8.35
CA PRO A 72 4.29 7.19 -8.93
C PRO A 72 5.08 8.00 -7.89
N LEU A 73 4.84 7.77 -6.60
CA LEU A 73 5.43 8.51 -5.48
C LEU A 73 6.96 8.48 -5.48
N SER A 74 7.58 9.60 -5.13
CA SER A 74 9.04 9.75 -4.98
C SER A 74 9.55 9.50 -3.55
N TRP A 75 8.65 9.23 -2.61
CA TRP A 75 8.95 9.04 -1.19
C TRP A 75 9.87 7.83 -0.94
N ALA A 76 10.67 7.90 0.12
CA ALA A 76 11.40 6.73 0.60
C ALA A 76 10.40 5.66 1.08
N GLY A 77 10.69 4.38 0.80
CA GLY A 77 9.75 3.27 1.06
C GLY A 77 8.86 2.88 -0.12
N VAL A 78 8.87 3.67 -1.21
CA VAL A 78 8.25 3.29 -2.50
C VAL A 78 9.35 2.84 -3.45
N PRO A 79 9.68 1.53 -3.52
CA PRO A 79 10.79 1.04 -4.34
C PRO A 79 10.57 1.26 -5.84
N GLU A 80 9.32 1.31 -6.31
CA GLU A 80 8.96 1.57 -7.71
C GLU A 80 9.50 2.90 -8.23
N ARG A 81 9.84 3.86 -7.36
CA ARG A 81 10.47 5.13 -7.76
C ARG A 81 11.77 4.94 -8.54
N LEU A 82 12.49 3.83 -8.30
CA LEU A 82 13.67 3.47 -9.08
C LEU A 82 13.31 3.12 -10.52
N LEU A 83 12.24 2.35 -10.72
CA LEU A 83 11.73 2.03 -12.05
C LEU A 83 11.18 3.30 -12.73
N HIS A 84 10.48 4.14 -11.98
CA HIS A 84 9.92 5.39 -12.48
C HIS A 84 11.01 6.34 -13.01
N VAL A 85 12.11 6.54 -12.26
CA VAL A 85 13.19 7.43 -12.74
C VAL A 85 13.92 6.88 -13.96
N LEU A 86 14.01 5.55 -14.11
CA LEU A 86 14.62 4.91 -15.29
C LEU A 86 13.77 5.05 -16.56
N ASP A 87 12.48 5.35 -16.43
CA ASP A 87 11.59 5.67 -17.56
C ASP A 87 11.69 7.14 -18.01
N LEU A 88 12.23 8.03 -17.17
CA LEU A 88 12.31 9.46 -17.49
C LEU A 88 13.42 9.76 -18.50
N LYS A 89 13.13 10.69 -19.41
CA LYS A 89 14.10 11.20 -20.39
C LYS A 89 14.01 12.72 -20.52
N PRO A 90 15.13 13.44 -20.71
CA PRO A 90 15.07 14.87 -21.01
C PRO A 90 14.22 15.14 -22.25
N ARG A 91 13.43 16.21 -22.21
CA ARG A 91 12.68 16.69 -23.37
C ARG A 91 13.67 17.25 -24.39
N LYS A 92 13.56 16.79 -25.64
CA LYS A 92 14.36 17.30 -26.76
C LYS A 92 14.03 18.76 -27.05
#